data_AF-A0A5P9JFB0-F1
#
_entry.id   AF-A0A5P9JFB0-F1
#
_cell.length_a   1.000
_cell.length_b   1.000
_cell.length_c   1.000
_cell.angle_alpha   90.00
_cell.angle_beta   90.00
_cell.angle_gamma   90.00
#
_symmetry.space_group_name_H-M   'P 1'
#
loop_
_entity.id
_entity.type
_entity.pdbx_description
1 polymer ?
#
loop_
_entity_poly.entity_id
_entity_poly.type
_entity_poly.pdbx_seq_one_letter_code
_entity_poly.pdbx_strand_id
1 'polypeptide(L)'
;MDFRRLAIGLTAALLLNGAGAADEWSPENWGVEVPSAGAGSDHGPLTALARIDPASSRIADFGNNLLVELALSQPVPWRVFTLDAPRRLVLDFSEVDFAGTDLQALLSSDLVSNLYRGRFREGWSRMVIDLAQPMAIETAGLSTSGGVTALKLQLAPVSEAEFTAGTGVPESALFSLPLPSEHPAPVTRQRGERPLRVTLDPGHGGFDPGAEAGGMREADVMLTFAMELEQTLENAGMEVSLTRRGDSFVPLPTRVSVARAAKADLLLSIHADALEEGNASGAAAYTLSTTASDAASAKLAQRLDRGDMIAGIDLGTGDDAVASVLMDMARLETQPRAERLADEIVAGLARATGDLHKRPRLTGNFSVLRAADIPSVLLELGFLSSQQDRDRLSDPVWRARAIDGIRAGIEAWAREDAAEARRLMQ
;
A
#
# COMPACT_ATOMS: atom_id res chain seq x y z
N MET A 1 50.36 14.32 -29.18
CA MET A 1 50.43 15.78 -28.91
C MET A 1 49.01 16.24 -28.66
N ASP A 2 48.60 16.67 -27.48
CA ASP A 2 49.30 16.82 -26.21
C ASP A 2 48.25 16.96 -25.10
N PHE A 3 48.60 16.49 -23.90
CA PHE A 3 47.88 16.66 -22.64
C PHE A 3 48.15 18.05 -22.04
N ARG A 4 47.26 18.52 -21.14
CA ARG A 4 47.47 19.38 -19.94
C ARG A 4 46.07 19.77 -19.40
N ARG A 5 45.52 19.32 -18.26
CA ARG A 5 45.94 19.25 -16.84
C ARG A 5 46.40 20.59 -16.24
N LEU A 6 45.66 21.08 -15.22
CA LEU A 6 46.04 21.38 -13.82
C LEU A 6 44.79 22.00 -13.15
N ALA A 7 44.15 21.49 -12.08
CA ALA A 7 44.60 21.06 -10.75
C ALA A 7 45.30 22.18 -9.94
N ILE A 8 44.55 22.81 -9.03
CA ILE A 8 45.08 23.41 -7.80
C ILE A 8 44.16 22.96 -6.66
N GLY A 9 44.70 22.14 -5.77
CA GLY A 9 44.25 22.05 -4.39
C GLY A 9 45.39 22.56 -3.50
N LEU A 10 45.06 23.19 -2.38
CA LEU A 10 45.91 23.15 -1.19
C LEU A 10 45.08 23.42 0.07
N THR A 11 45.19 22.49 1.00
CA THR A 11 44.69 22.44 2.36
C THR A 11 45.61 23.23 3.30
N ALA A 12 45.06 23.89 4.33
CA ALA A 12 45.73 24.09 5.62
C ALA A 12 44.73 24.48 6.71
N ALA A 13 44.74 23.71 7.81
CA ALA A 13 43.99 23.90 9.04
C ALA A 13 44.80 24.70 10.07
N LEU A 14 44.16 25.54 10.90
CA LEU A 14 44.11 25.43 12.38
C LEU A 14 43.48 26.68 13.05
N LEU A 15 42.44 26.41 13.85
CA LEU A 15 42.10 26.92 15.20
C LEU A 15 42.21 28.42 15.54
N LEU A 16 41.06 29.01 15.92
CA LEU A 16 40.84 29.61 17.24
C LEU A 16 39.33 29.81 17.54
N ASN A 17 38.94 29.37 18.73
CA ASN A 17 37.61 29.32 19.32
C ASN A 17 36.88 30.67 19.46
N GLY A 18 35.55 30.63 19.35
CA GLY A 18 34.62 31.63 19.87
C GLY A 18 33.19 31.10 19.80
N ALA A 19 32.65 30.72 20.95
CA ALA A 19 31.41 29.96 21.13
C ALA A 19 30.11 30.73 20.80
N GLY A 20 29.12 29.99 20.31
CA GLY A 20 27.71 30.37 20.21
C GLY A 20 26.93 29.18 19.66
N ALA A 21 26.28 28.42 20.55
CA ALA A 21 25.72 27.09 20.30
C ALA A 21 24.68 27.09 19.16
N ALA A 22 24.94 26.28 18.13
CA ALA A 22 23.93 25.70 17.27
C ALA A 22 23.57 24.34 17.88
N ASP A 23 22.33 24.15 18.31
CA ASP A 23 21.82 22.83 18.66
C ASP A 23 21.62 22.05 17.35
N GLU A 24 22.58 21.15 17.09
CA GLU A 24 22.58 20.21 15.99
C GLU A 24 21.45 19.18 16.19
N TRP A 25 20.56 19.10 15.21
CA TRP A 25 19.49 18.12 15.11
C TRP A 25 20.07 16.73 14.81
N SER A 26 19.72 15.72 15.63
CA SER A 26 20.02 14.30 15.40
C SER A 26 18.77 13.42 15.65
N PRO A 27 18.47 12.44 14.77
CA PRO A 27 17.35 11.49 14.92
C PRO A 27 17.42 10.58 16.16
N GLU A 28 18.56 10.51 16.86
CA GLU A 28 18.81 9.52 17.92
C GLU A 28 18.23 9.90 19.31
N ASN A 29 17.73 11.12 19.49
CA ASN A 29 17.25 11.62 20.79
C ASN A 29 15.81 11.23 21.19
N TRP A 30 15.13 10.36 20.44
CA TRP A 30 13.69 10.06 20.66
C TRP A 30 13.37 8.69 21.24
N GLY A 31 14.33 8.00 21.89
CA GLY A 31 14.02 6.90 22.82
C GLY A 31 13.15 5.79 22.24
N VAL A 32 13.51 5.30 21.05
CA VAL A 32 12.85 4.14 20.42
C VAL A 32 13.29 2.88 21.17
N GLU A 33 12.51 2.46 22.17
CA GLU A 33 12.57 1.11 22.69
C GLU A 33 11.54 0.22 21.97
N VAL A 34 11.98 -0.95 21.53
CA VAL A 34 11.16 -2.01 20.94
C VAL A 34 10.58 -2.84 22.09
N PRO A 35 9.27 -2.80 22.39
CA PRO A 35 8.73 -3.62 23.46
C PRO A 35 8.48 -5.05 22.98
N SER A 36 8.93 -6.01 23.77
CA SER A 36 8.62 -7.43 23.65
C SER A 36 7.16 -7.72 24.01
N ALA A 37 6.58 -8.70 23.34
CA ALA A 37 5.19 -9.14 23.52
C ALA A 37 4.91 -9.60 24.96
N GLY A 38 3.85 -9.07 25.58
CA GLY A 38 3.39 -9.56 26.88
C GLY A 38 2.11 -8.91 27.41
N ALA A 39 1.05 -9.74 27.45
CA ALA A 39 -0.16 -9.69 28.28
C ALA A 39 -1.23 -8.63 27.97
N GLY A 40 -2.40 -9.11 27.60
CA GLY A 40 -3.56 -8.32 27.20
C GLY A 40 -4.47 -7.84 28.34
N SER A 41 -5.45 -7.04 27.93
CA SER A 41 -6.68 -6.74 28.66
C SER A 41 -7.74 -6.20 27.70
N ASP A 42 -8.73 -7.05 27.45
CA ASP A 42 -10.18 -6.80 27.48
C ASP A 42 -10.70 -5.39 27.11
N HIS A 43 -11.18 -5.22 25.87
CA HIS A 43 -12.14 -4.17 25.53
C HIS A 43 -13.18 -4.68 24.53
N GLY A 44 -14.45 -4.75 24.97
CA GLY A 44 -15.62 -4.96 24.11
C GLY A 44 -15.91 -3.76 23.18
N PRO A 45 -16.93 -3.86 22.30
CA PRO A 45 -17.02 -3.05 21.09
C PRO A 45 -17.48 -1.62 21.41
N LEU A 46 -16.69 -0.63 20.97
CA LEU A 46 -17.09 0.78 20.97
C LEU A 46 -16.86 1.38 19.58
N THR A 47 -17.95 1.73 18.91
CA THR A 47 -18.02 2.60 17.72
C THR A 47 -17.73 4.06 18.11
N ALA A 48 -16.55 4.35 18.67
CA ALA A 48 -16.22 5.69 19.15
C ALA A 48 -15.70 6.59 18.02
N LEU A 49 -16.40 7.69 17.73
CA LEU A 49 -15.91 8.80 16.88
C LEU A 49 -14.61 9.36 17.45
N ALA A 50 -13.58 9.56 16.62
CA ALA A 50 -12.35 10.20 17.06
C ALA A 50 -12.61 11.68 17.37
N ARG A 51 -12.01 12.21 18.44
CA ARG A 51 -12.15 13.61 18.85
C ARG A 51 -10.83 14.32 18.78
N ILE A 52 -10.85 15.59 18.40
CA ILE A 52 -9.68 16.45 18.50
C ILE A 52 -9.49 16.93 19.95
N ASP A 53 -8.27 16.88 20.47
CA ASP A 53 -7.89 17.54 21.71
C ASP A 53 -7.32 18.94 21.40
N PRO A 54 -8.08 20.03 21.63
CA PRO A 54 -7.61 21.37 21.31
C PRO A 54 -6.44 21.84 22.19
N ALA A 55 -6.29 21.32 23.41
CA ALA A 55 -5.21 21.75 24.30
C ALA A 55 -3.83 21.27 23.81
N SER A 56 -3.81 20.17 23.06
CA SER A 56 -2.61 19.55 22.52
C SER A 56 -2.49 19.69 21.00
N SER A 57 -3.38 20.48 20.38
CA SER A 57 -3.37 20.77 18.94
C SER A 57 -2.95 22.21 18.68
N ARG A 58 -2.24 22.45 17.58
CA ARG A 58 -1.81 23.79 17.16
C ARG A 58 -1.55 23.88 15.66
N ILE A 59 -1.78 25.05 15.09
CA ILE A 59 -1.40 25.43 13.73
C ILE A 59 -0.58 26.71 13.86
N ALA A 60 0.72 26.63 13.59
CA ALA A 60 1.63 27.73 13.88
C ALA A 60 2.78 27.83 12.87
N ASP A 61 3.38 29.02 12.81
CA ASP A 61 4.58 29.26 12.02
C ASP A 61 5.81 28.63 12.70
N PHE A 62 6.64 27.94 11.91
CA PHE A 62 7.91 27.39 12.32
C PHE A 62 9.00 27.86 11.34
N GLY A 63 9.64 28.97 11.66
CA GLY A 63 10.52 29.66 10.71
C GLY A 63 9.71 30.17 9.51
N ASN A 64 10.05 29.72 8.31
CA ASN A 64 9.28 30.02 7.09
C ASN A 64 8.22 28.95 6.75
N ASN A 65 8.14 27.89 7.57
CA ASN A 65 7.27 26.75 7.33
C ASN A 65 5.98 26.87 8.16
N LEU A 66 4.93 26.18 7.73
CA LEU A 66 3.70 26.02 8.48
C LEU A 66 3.68 24.65 9.15
N LEU A 67 3.50 24.63 10.46
CA LEU A 67 3.34 23.40 11.25
C LEU A 67 1.88 23.21 11.63
N VAL A 68 1.34 22.02 11.34
CA VAL A 68 0.00 21.58 11.75
C VAL A 68 0.16 20.36 12.64
N GLU A 69 -0.16 20.48 13.92
CA GLU A 69 -0.17 19.39 14.88
C GLU A 69 -1.59 19.22 15.43
N LEU A 70 -2.24 18.08 15.17
CA LEU A 70 -3.57 17.78 15.68
C LEU A 70 -3.49 16.55 16.59
N ALA A 71 -3.80 16.73 17.88
CA ALA A 71 -3.95 15.64 18.82
C ALA A 71 -5.34 15.02 18.67
N LEU A 72 -5.39 13.70 18.48
CA LEU A 72 -6.61 12.94 18.29
C LEU A 72 -6.77 11.92 19.42
N SER A 73 -8.01 11.61 19.80
CA SER A 73 -8.30 10.60 20.83
C SER A 73 -7.94 9.19 20.40
N GLN A 74 -7.84 8.93 19.09
CA GLN A 74 -7.49 7.65 18.49
C GLN A 74 -6.99 7.87 17.05
N PRO A 75 -6.22 6.94 16.47
CA PRO A 75 -5.85 7.00 15.07
C PRO A 75 -7.08 6.85 14.17
N VAL A 76 -7.08 7.58 13.06
CA VAL A 76 -8.13 7.52 12.03
C VAL A 76 -7.50 7.53 10.64
N PRO A 77 -8.10 6.84 9.66
CA PRO A 77 -7.76 7.05 8.26
C PRO A 77 -7.87 8.52 7.89
N TRP A 78 -6.86 9.04 7.18
CA TRP A 78 -6.81 10.43 6.78
C TRP A 78 -6.13 10.60 5.42
N ARG A 79 -6.30 11.76 4.80
CA ARG A 79 -5.50 12.18 3.65
C ARG A 79 -5.30 13.69 3.66
N VAL A 80 -4.25 14.13 2.99
CA VAL A 80 -3.89 15.54 2.85
C VAL A 80 -3.57 15.88 1.41
N PHE A 81 -3.97 17.06 0.96
CA PHE A 81 -3.60 17.61 -0.35
C PHE A 81 -3.80 19.12 -0.44
N THR A 82 -3.33 19.73 -1.52
CA THR A 82 -3.51 21.15 -1.78
C THR A 82 -4.42 21.41 -2.98
N LEU A 83 -5.16 22.52 -2.94
CA LEU A 83 -5.96 23.02 -4.06
C LEU A 83 -5.50 24.43 -4.41
N ASP A 84 -5.54 24.74 -5.71
CA ASP A 84 -5.30 26.08 -6.24
C ASP A 84 -6.63 26.78 -6.55
N ALA A 85 -6.63 28.12 -6.58
CA ALA A 85 -7.78 28.97 -6.89
C ALA A 85 -9.05 28.76 -5.99
N PRO A 86 -9.01 29.05 -4.68
CA PRO A 86 -7.91 29.66 -3.93
C PRO A 86 -7.01 28.63 -3.24
N ARG A 87 -5.80 29.07 -2.87
CA ARG A 87 -4.76 28.22 -2.24
C ARG A 87 -5.25 27.63 -0.92
N ARG A 88 -5.35 26.31 -0.87
CA ARG A 88 -5.89 25.58 0.27
C ARG A 88 -5.07 24.35 0.58
N LEU A 89 -4.92 24.05 1.86
CA LEU A 89 -4.58 22.73 2.37
C LEU A 89 -5.87 22.05 2.82
N VAL A 90 -6.11 20.83 2.35
CA VAL A 90 -7.31 20.04 2.67
C VAL A 90 -6.88 18.78 3.41
N LEU A 91 -7.52 18.55 4.55
CA LEU A 91 -7.37 17.37 5.39
C LEU A 91 -8.71 16.65 5.48
N ASP A 92 -8.78 15.41 5.02
CA ASP A 92 -9.96 14.56 5.18
C ASP A 92 -9.68 13.47 6.20
N PHE A 93 -10.65 13.19 7.07
CA PHE A 93 -10.58 12.16 8.11
C PHE A 93 -11.80 11.25 8.07
N SER A 94 -11.61 9.96 8.33
CA SER A 94 -12.69 9.01 8.60
C SER A 94 -13.27 9.28 9.99
N GLU A 95 -14.36 10.06 10.01
CA GLU A 95 -15.10 10.53 11.19
C GLU A 95 -14.28 11.08 12.39
N VAL A 96 -13.75 12.29 12.25
CA VAL A 96 -13.33 13.12 13.39
C VAL A 96 -14.46 14.07 13.78
N ASP A 97 -14.85 14.03 15.05
CA ASP A 97 -15.76 14.99 15.65
C ASP A 97 -15.01 16.26 16.06
N PHE A 98 -15.33 17.35 15.39
CA PHE A 98 -14.85 18.69 15.69
C PHE A 98 -15.85 19.51 16.53
N ALA A 99 -16.97 18.92 16.97
CA ALA A 99 -17.99 19.60 17.75
C ALA A 99 -17.44 20.07 19.11
N GLY A 100 -17.79 21.30 19.49
CA GLY A 100 -17.38 21.89 20.77
C GLY A 100 -15.94 22.45 20.80
N THR A 101 -15.13 22.24 19.76
CA THR A 101 -13.79 22.84 19.65
C THR A 101 -13.89 24.22 19.00
N ASP A 102 -13.17 25.23 19.49
CA ASP A 102 -12.90 26.43 18.70
C ASP A 102 -11.61 26.21 17.91
N LEU A 103 -11.73 25.92 16.61
CA LEU A 103 -10.55 25.65 15.78
C LEU A 103 -9.73 26.93 15.55
N GLN A 104 -10.36 28.12 15.63
CA GLN A 104 -9.63 29.38 15.47
C GLN A 104 -8.68 29.62 16.64
N ALA A 105 -8.97 29.07 17.82
CA ALA A 105 -8.06 29.10 18.96
C ALA A 105 -6.79 28.25 18.75
N LEU A 106 -6.79 27.32 17.80
CA LEU A 106 -5.60 26.54 17.43
C LEU A 106 -4.67 27.30 16.49
N LEU A 107 -5.16 28.37 15.87
CA LEU A 107 -4.45 29.08 14.83
C LEU A 107 -3.59 30.21 15.41
N SER A 108 -2.29 30.15 15.15
CA SER A 108 -1.30 31.15 15.53
C SER A 108 -0.25 31.28 14.43
N SER A 109 -0.70 31.69 13.24
CA SER A 109 0.11 31.75 12.03
C SER A 109 -0.36 32.88 11.11
N ASP A 110 0.59 33.62 10.53
CA ASP A 110 0.32 34.62 9.48
C ASP A 110 0.25 33.96 8.08
N LEU A 111 0.64 32.69 7.98
CA LEU A 111 0.61 31.89 6.75
C LEU A 111 -0.76 31.28 6.45
N VAL A 112 -1.69 31.36 7.41
CA VAL A 112 -3.06 30.85 7.28
C VAL A 112 -4.04 32.01 7.38
N SER A 113 -4.85 32.17 6.35
CA SER A 113 -5.85 33.24 6.26
C SER A 113 -7.22 32.83 6.80
N ASN A 114 -7.56 31.55 6.74
CA ASN A 114 -8.80 31.03 7.30
C ASN A 114 -8.73 29.52 7.57
N LEU A 115 -9.61 29.05 8.43
CA LEU A 115 -9.73 27.65 8.83
C LEU A 115 -11.20 27.25 8.88
N TYR A 116 -11.57 26.25 8.08
CA TYR A 116 -12.92 25.70 8.01
C TYR A 116 -12.93 24.23 8.43
N ARG A 117 -14.10 23.79 8.88
CA ARG A 117 -14.38 22.40 9.20
C ARG A 117 -15.81 22.04 8.81
N GLY A 118 -16.04 20.78 8.53
CA GLY A 118 -17.39 20.29 8.33
C GLY A 118 -17.45 18.79 8.07
N ARG A 119 -18.67 18.28 8.08
CA ARG A 119 -18.96 16.97 7.48
C ARG A 119 -18.82 17.11 5.97
N PHE A 120 -18.06 16.21 5.37
CA PHE A 120 -17.81 16.21 3.94
C PHE A 120 -18.66 15.17 3.21
N ARG A 121 -18.76 13.96 3.78
CA ARG A 121 -19.70 12.90 3.40
C ARG A 121 -19.99 12.01 4.62
N GLU A 122 -20.95 11.11 4.51
CA GLU A 122 -21.17 10.07 5.54
C GLU A 122 -19.87 9.30 5.80
N GLY A 123 -19.51 9.08 7.06
CA GLY A 123 -18.22 8.47 7.40
C GLY A 123 -17.00 9.41 7.34
N TRP A 124 -17.13 10.68 6.91
CA TRP A 124 -15.97 11.56 6.71
C TRP A 124 -16.17 13.01 7.12
N SER A 125 -15.13 13.55 7.75
CA SER A 125 -15.00 14.94 8.16
C SER A 125 -13.85 15.60 7.41
N ARG A 126 -13.94 16.90 7.16
CA ARG A 126 -12.94 17.68 6.43
C ARG A 126 -12.55 18.91 7.22
N MET A 127 -11.25 19.19 7.25
CA MET A 127 -10.66 20.45 7.65
C MET A 127 -10.01 21.11 6.43
N VAL A 128 -10.24 22.40 6.24
CA VAL A 128 -9.68 23.19 5.13
C VAL A 128 -8.97 24.40 5.71
N ILE A 129 -7.71 24.60 5.32
CA ILE A 129 -6.85 25.70 5.73
C ILE A 129 -6.58 26.56 4.48
N ASP A 130 -7.05 27.80 4.44
CA ASP A 130 -6.74 28.75 3.36
C ASP A 130 -5.32 29.30 3.57
N LEU A 131 -4.42 29.05 2.61
CA LEU A 131 -3.01 29.42 2.70
C LEU A 131 -2.76 30.83 2.13
N ALA A 132 -2.00 31.64 2.85
CA ALA A 132 -1.66 33.01 2.43
C ALA A 132 -0.66 33.04 1.25
N GLN A 133 0.16 32.01 1.12
CA GLN A 133 1.18 31.86 0.08
C GLN A 133 1.25 30.42 -0.46
N PRO A 134 1.92 30.17 -1.60
CA PRO A 134 2.11 28.82 -2.13
C PRO A 134 3.01 28.01 -1.21
N MET A 135 2.51 26.88 -0.71
CA MET A 135 3.26 25.98 0.16
C MET A 135 3.03 24.53 -0.25
N ALA A 136 4.09 23.74 -0.29
CA ALA A 136 4.03 22.31 -0.55
C ALA A 136 4.15 21.52 0.76
N ILE A 137 3.53 20.35 0.80
CA ILE A 137 3.62 19.43 1.93
C ILE A 137 5.02 18.80 1.91
N GLU A 138 5.82 19.09 2.94
CA GLU A 138 7.17 18.55 3.09
C GLU A 138 7.13 17.23 3.87
N THR A 139 6.35 17.21 4.96
CA THR A 139 6.10 16.00 5.74
C THR A 139 4.64 15.95 6.18
N ALA A 140 4.10 14.73 6.27
CA ALA A 140 2.78 14.49 6.82
C ALA A 140 2.74 13.08 7.41
N GLY A 141 2.32 12.93 8.65
CA GLY A 141 2.30 11.64 9.34
C GLY A 141 1.38 11.63 10.54
N LEU A 142 0.85 10.46 10.86
CA LEU A 142 0.06 10.20 12.06
C LEU A 142 0.84 9.21 12.91
N SER A 143 1.08 9.54 14.18
CA SER A 143 1.76 8.64 15.11
C SER A 143 0.94 8.44 16.37
N THR A 144 1.04 7.25 16.95
CA THR A 144 0.45 6.93 18.26
C THR A 144 1.57 6.52 19.20
N SER A 145 1.82 7.31 20.26
CA SER A 145 2.86 7.03 21.25
C SER A 145 2.33 7.34 22.65
N GLY A 146 2.54 6.42 23.60
CA GLY A 146 2.08 6.59 24.98
C GLY A 146 0.56 6.77 25.13
N GLY A 147 -0.24 6.23 24.20
CA GLY A 147 -1.69 6.40 24.17
C GLY A 147 -2.17 7.75 23.59
N VAL A 148 -1.25 8.59 23.11
CA VAL A 148 -1.57 9.86 22.45
C VAL A 148 -1.42 9.68 20.94
N THR A 149 -2.47 10.00 20.20
CA THR A 149 -2.43 10.04 18.73
C THR A 149 -2.18 11.48 18.28
N ALA A 150 -1.17 11.71 17.45
CA ALA A 150 -0.87 13.03 16.91
C ALA A 150 -0.66 12.99 15.39
N LEU A 151 -1.43 13.79 14.66
CA LEU A 151 -1.20 14.10 13.27
C LEU A 151 -0.24 15.28 13.19
N LYS A 152 0.86 15.13 12.47
CA LYS A 152 1.86 16.19 12.26
C LYS A 152 2.06 16.42 10.77
N LEU A 153 1.92 17.67 10.35
CA LEU A 153 2.24 18.10 9.00
C LEU A 153 3.15 19.33 9.02
N GLN A 154 4.08 19.37 8.08
CA GLN A 154 4.91 20.53 7.82
C GLN A 154 4.77 20.91 6.35
N LEU A 155 4.52 22.20 6.10
CA LEU A 155 4.51 22.76 4.76
C LEU A 155 5.65 23.76 4.62
N ALA A 156 6.32 23.71 3.47
CA ALA A 156 7.40 24.63 3.11
C ALA A 156 6.95 25.55 1.97
N PRO A 157 7.39 26.82 1.92
CA PRO A 157 7.06 27.74 0.85
C PRO A 157 7.69 27.28 -0.47
N VAL A 158 6.92 27.33 -1.56
CA VAL A 158 7.35 26.94 -2.90
C VAL A 158 7.01 28.01 -3.94
N SER A 159 7.52 27.85 -5.16
CA SER A 159 7.15 28.74 -6.27
C SER A 159 5.68 28.52 -6.69
N GLU A 160 5.05 29.55 -7.29
CA GLU A 160 3.66 29.42 -7.80
C GLU A 160 3.52 28.27 -8.80
N ALA A 161 4.49 28.12 -9.71
CA ALA A 161 4.48 27.08 -10.73
C ALA A 161 4.54 25.68 -10.12
N GLU A 162 5.35 25.51 -9.07
CA GLU A 162 5.52 24.25 -8.34
C GLU A 162 4.29 23.91 -7.50
N PHE A 163 3.68 24.93 -6.88
CA PHE A 163 2.40 24.76 -6.17
C PHE A 163 1.30 24.31 -7.12
N THR A 164 1.05 25.04 -8.22
CA THR A 164 0.01 24.66 -9.19
C THR A 164 0.24 23.27 -9.75
N ALA A 165 1.50 22.90 -10.05
CA ALA A 165 1.84 21.55 -10.53
C ALA A 165 1.58 20.44 -9.50
N GLY A 166 1.72 20.74 -8.20
CA GLY A 166 1.47 19.81 -7.10
C GLY A 166 0.03 19.84 -6.55
N THR A 167 -0.81 20.76 -7.02
CA THR A 167 -2.21 20.87 -6.57
C THR A 167 -3.12 19.87 -7.26
N GLY A 168 -4.15 19.46 -6.54
CA GLY A 168 -5.13 18.49 -7.01
C GLY A 168 -5.56 17.59 -5.88
N VAL A 169 -6.75 17.01 -6.02
CA VAL A 169 -7.14 15.89 -5.16
C VAL A 169 -6.26 14.72 -5.61
N PRO A 170 -5.44 14.12 -4.73
CA PRO A 170 -4.74 12.89 -5.05
C PRO A 170 -5.79 11.91 -5.52
N GLU A 171 -5.54 11.15 -6.57
CA GLU A 171 -6.32 9.94 -6.87
C GLU A 171 -6.08 8.92 -5.74
N SER A 172 -6.55 9.24 -4.55
CA SER A 172 -6.56 8.33 -3.43
C SER A 172 -7.79 7.47 -3.59
N ALA A 173 -7.55 6.17 -3.67
CA ALA A 173 -8.56 5.13 -3.83
C ALA A 173 -9.66 5.18 -2.73
N LEU A 174 -9.46 5.94 -1.64
CA LEU A 174 -10.46 6.22 -0.61
C LEU A 174 -11.71 6.97 -1.12
N PHE A 175 -11.65 7.69 -2.24
CA PHE A 175 -12.78 8.51 -2.72
C PHE A 175 -13.24 8.25 -4.15
N SER A 176 -12.42 7.64 -5.00
CA SER A 176 -12.81 7.27 -6.37
C SER A 176 -13.41 5.86 -6.48
N LEU A 177 -13.54 5.14 -5.36
CA LEU A 177 -14.10 3.81 -5.31
C LEU A 177 -15.49 3.80 -4.68
N PRO A 178 -16.39 2.91 -5.13
CA PRO A 178 -17.64 2.66 -4.43
C PRO A 178 -17.38 2.36 -2.96
N LEU A 179 -18.26 2.82 -2.07
CA LEU A 179 -18.29 2.43 -0.66
C LEU A 179 -18.10 0.90 -0.56
N PRO A 180 -17.42 0.38 0.48
CA PRO A 180 -17.43 -1.06 0.76
C PRO A 180 -18.87 -1.52 0.68
N SER A 181 -19.21 -2.27 -0.37
CA SER A 181 -20.59 -2.65 -0.61
C SER A 181 -21.07 -3.44 0.59
N GLU A 182 -22.22 -3.07 1.15
CA GLU A 182 -22.98 -3.94 2.04
C GLU A 182 -22.99 -5.33 1.42
N HIS A 183 -22.40 -6.27 2.16
CA HIS A 183 -22.30 -7.71 1.91
C HIS A 183 -22.66 -8.13 0.48
N PRO A 184 -21.69 -8.27 -0.44
CA PRO A 184 -22.01 -8.80 -1.75
C PRO A 184 -22.64 -10.18 -1.56
N ALA A 185 -23.76 -10.41 -2.25
CA ALA A 185 -24.31 -11.75 -2.37
C ALA A 185 -23.18 -12.72 -2.76
N PRO A 186 -23.15 -13.96 -2.22
CA PRO A 186 -22.06 -14.89 -2.47
C PRO A 186 -21.79 -14.97 -3.97
N VAL A 187 -20.55 -14.66 -4.36
CA VAL A 187 -20.14 -14.67 -5.76
C VAL A 187 -20.28 -16.11 -6.26
N THR A 188 -21.30 -16.36 -7.07
CA THR A 188 -21.55 -17.69 -7.62
C THR A 188 -20.38 -18.09 -8.51
N ARG A 189 -19.76 -19.25 -8.24
CA ARG A 189 -18.69 -19.81 -9.07
C ARG A 189 -19.10 -19.80 -10.54
N GLN A 190 -18.25 -19.21 -11.38
CA GLN A 190 -18.50 -19.15 -12.81
C GLN A 190 -18.37 -20.55 -13.44
N ARG A 191 -19.23 -20.86 -14.40
CA ARG A 191 -19.28 -22.19 -15.06
C ARG A 191 -18.72 -22.17 -16.49
N GLY A 192 -17.94 -21.14 -16.84
CA GLY A 192 -17.45 -20.90 -18.19
C GLY A 192 -18.50 -20.30 -19.13
N GLU A 193 -19.50 -19.61 -18.58
CA GLU A 193 -20.63 -19.02 -19.32
C GLU A 193 -20.35 -17.59 -19.82
N ARG A 194 -19.30 -16.97 -19.27
CA ARG A 194 -18.84 -15.61 -19.59
C ARG A 194 -17.31 -15.57 -19.58
N PRO A 195 -16.67 -14.52 -20.14
CA PRO A 195 -15.26 -14.27 -19.93
C PRO A 195 -14.85 -14.37 -18.46
N LEU A 196 -13.67 -14.95 -18.22
CA LEU A 196 -13.04 -14.99 -16.90
C LEU A 196 -12.65 -13.56 -16.51
N ARG A 197 -13.01 -13.15 -15.29
CA ARG A 197 -12.65 -11.85 -14.73
C ARG A 197 -11.42 -11.99 -13.85
N VAL A 198 -10.33 -11.34 -14.24
CA VAL A 198 -9.04 -11.42 -13.55
C VAL A 198 -8.70 -10.06 -13.00
N THR A 199 -8.49 -9.96 -11.68
CA THR A 199 -7.84 -8.78 -11.12
C THR A 199 -6.35 -9.03 -10.96
N LEU A 200 -5.54 -8.18 -11.59
CA LEU A 200 -4.10 -8.13 -11.41
C LEU A 200 -3.76 -7.04 -10.40
N ASP A 201 -2.95 -7.39 -9.42
CA ASP A 201 -2.48 -6.46 -8.41
C ASP A 201 -0.96 -6.32 -8.48
N PRO A 202 -0.44 -5.33 -9.24
CA PRO A 202 0.98 -5.02 -9.19
C PRO A 202 1.34 -4.46 -7.80
N GLY A 203 2.23 -5.17 -7.09
CA GLY A 203 2.70 -4.83 -5.74
C GLY A 203 3.18 -3.38 -5.61
N HIS A 204 3.11 -2.83 -4.38
CA HIS A 204 3.68 -1.52 -4.04
C HIS A 204 3.09 -0.33 -4.85
N GLY A 205 3.84 0.76 -5.00
CA GLY A 205 3.51 1.95 -5.78
C GLY A 205 3.55 3.25 -4.97
N GLY A 206 3.84 4.38 -5.62
CA GLY A 206 3.89 5.71 -5.02
C GLY A 206 5.02 5.82 -3.99
N PHE A 207 4.67 6.12 -2.73
CA PHE A 207 5.66 6.26 -1.67
C PHE A 207 6.28 4.92 -1.22
N ASP A 208 5.65 3.79 -1.58
CA ASP A 208 6.18 2.46 -1.33
C ASP A 208 6.83 1.94 -2.62
N PRO A 209 8.17 1.98 -2.77
CA PRO A 209 8.85 1.47 -3.95
C PRO A 209 8.95 -0.07 -3.97
N GLY A 210 8.62 -0.73 -2.86
CA GLY A 210 8.93 -2.14 -2.62
C GLY A 210 10.44 -2.38 -2.49
N ALA A 211 10.91 -3.55 -2.90
CA ALA A 211 12.32 -3.86 -2.94
C ALA A 211 13.09 -2.99 -3.97
N GLU A 212 14.27 -2.50 -3.58
CA GLU A 212 15.17 -1.76 -4.45
C GLU A 212 16.53 -2.45 -4.53
N ALA A 213 16.94 -2.86 -5.73
CA ALA A 213 18.25 -3.47 -5.95
C ALA A 213 18.73 -3.30 -7.40
N GLY A 214 20.03 -3.01 -7.57
CA GLY A 214 20.64 -2.89 -8.89
C GLY A 214 20.02 -1.81 -9.80
N GLY A 215 19.47 -0.75 -9.20
CA GLY A 215 18.79 0.34 -9.91
C GLY A 215 17.36 0.01 -10.36
N MET A 216 16.82 -1.15 -9.98
CA MET A 216 15.43 -1.53 -10.21
C MET A 216 14.60 -1.28 -8.95
N ARG A 217 13.36 -0.83 -9.14
CA ARG A 217 12.33 -0.74 -8.10
C ARG A 217 11.27 -1.77 -8.39
N GLU A 218 10.86 -2.52 -7.37
CA GLU A 218 9.83 -3.53 -7.48
C GLU A 218 8.53 -2.96 -8.05
N ALA A 219 8.09 -1.81 -7.55
CA ALA A 219 6.86 -1.16 -8.02
C ALA A 219 6.83 -0.93 -9.55
N ASP A 220 7.97 -0.53 -10.15
CA ASP A 220 8.08 -0.24 -11.59
C ASP A 220 8.08 -1.53 -12.42
N VAL A 221 8.83 -2.53 -11.97
CA VAL A 221 8.94 -3.84 -12.63
C VAL A 221 7.59 -4.56 -12.60
N MET A 222 6.91 -4.55 -11.45
CA MET A 222 5.60 -5.20 -11.29
C MET A 222 4.50 -4.51 -12.09
N LEU A 223 4.52 -3.17 -12.18
CA LEU A 223 3.57 -2.45 -13.04
C LEU A 223 3.77 -2.81 -14.51
N THR A 224 5.02 -2.79 -14.98
CA THR A 224 5.36 -3.16 -16.36
C THR A 224 4.89 -4.57 -16.68
N PHE A 225 5.23 -5.54 -15.82
CA PHE A 225 4.83 -6.93 -15.98
C PHE A 225 3.30 -7.09 -15.98
N ALA A 226 2.59 -6.42 -15.08
CA ALA A 226 1.13 -6.50 -15.00
C ALA A 226 0.43 -5.95 -16.24
N MET A 227 0.93 -4.87 -16.85
CA MET A 227 0.38 -4.33 -18.10
C MET A 227 0.65 -5.26 -19.30
N GLU A 228 1.84 -5.87 -19.36
CA GLU A 228 2.16 -6.88 -20.39
C GLU A 228 1.29 -8.15 -20.23
N LEU A 229 1.04 -8.57 -18.98
CA LEU A 229 0.15 -9.69 -18.66
C LEU A 229 -1.31 -9.36 -18.99
N GLU A 230 -1.80 -8.17 -18.63
CA GLU A 230 -3.14 -7.68 -18.95
C GLU A 230 -3.42 -7.84 -20.45
N GLN A 231 -2.57 -7.28 -21.29
CA GLN A 231 -2.73 -7.35 -22.73
C GLN A 231 -2.80 -8.81 -23.24
N THR A 232 -2.01 -9.70 -22.65
CA THR A 232 -1.96 -11.11 -23.03
C THR A 232 -3.21 -11.88 -22.58
N LEU A 233 -3.75 -11.59 -21.40
CA LEU A 233 -4.99 -12.19 -20.90
C LEU A 233 -6.23 -11.66 -21.66
N GLU A 234 -6.26 -10.37 -21.99
CA GLU A 234 -7.33 -9.78 -22.81
C GLU A 234 -7.36 -10.39 -24.21
N ASN A 235 -6.19 -10.59 -24.83
CA ASN A 235 -6.08 -11.29 -26.11
C ASN A 235 -6.55 -12.75 -26.06
N ALA A 236 -6.53 -13.37 -24.87
CA ALA A 236 -7.06 -14.70 -24.62
C ALA A 236 -8.59 -14.70 -24.33
N GLY A 237 -9.25 -13.53 -24.38
CA GLY A 237 -10.69 -13.39 -24.17
C GLY A 237 -11.10 -13.26 -22.71
N MET A 238 -10.20 -12.86 -21.83
CA MET A 238 -10.49 -12.58 -20.41
C MET A 238 -10.81 -11.09 -20.20
N GLU A 239 -11.58 -10.78 -19.16
CA GLU A 239 -11.82 -9.41 -18.69
C GLU A 239 -10.81 -9.10 -17.58
N VAL A 240 -9.94 -8.10 -17.75
CA VAL A 240 -8.87 -7.81 -16.80
C VAL A 240 -9.07 -6.45 -16.14
N SER A 241 -8.80 -6.37 -14.84
CA SER A 241 -8.75 -5.11 -14.09
C SER A 241 -7.45 -5.03 -13.27
N LEU A 242 -6.86 -3.84 -13.19
CA LEU A 242 -5.67 -3.61 -12.36
C LEU A 242 -6.03 -2.81 -11.11
N THR A 243 -5.36 -3.09 -9.99
CA THR A 243 -5.49 -2.27 -8.77
C THR A 243 -4.88 -0.88 -8.93
N ARG A 244 -3.83 -0.73 -9.75
CA ARG A 244 -3.25 0.54 -10.19
C ARG A 244 -2.76 0.46 -11.64
N ARG A 245 -2.82 1.58 -12.34
CA ARG A 245 -2.30 1.74 -13.72
C ARG A 245 -1.12 2.71 -13.84
N GLY A 246 -0.66 3.25 -12.72
CA GLY A 246 0.47 4.17 -12.63
C GLY A 246 1.25 3.96 -11.35
N ASP A 247 2.20 4.85 -11.10
CA ASP A 247 2.99 4.87 -9.87
C ASP A 247 2.19 5.51 -8.71
N SER A 248 1.24 4.74 -8.18
CA SER A 248 0.35 5.16 -7.12
C SER A 248 0.23 4.09 -6.05
N PHE A 249 0.30 4.49 -4.77
CA PHE A 249 0.08 3.58 -3.66
C PHE A 249 -1.39 3.14 -3.58
N VAL A 250 -1.63 1.84 -3.47
CA VAL A 250 -2.97 1.27 -3.23
C VAL A 250 -2.93 0.44 -1.95
N PRO A 251 -3.74 0.80 -0.92
CA PRO A 251 -3.77 0.03 0.31
C PRO A 251 -4.24 -1.42 0.13
N LEU A 252 -3.74 -2.36 0.93
CA LEU A 252 -4.07 -3.79 0.80
C LEU A 252 -5.59 -4.08 0.91
N PRO A 253 -6.36 -3.50 1.86
CA PRO A 253 -7.82 -3.67 1.88
C PRO A 253 -8.50 -3.11 0.62
N THR A 254 -7.89 -2.09 0.01
CA THR A 254 -8.41 -1.47 -1.21
C THR A 254 -8.17 -2.34 -2.42
N ARG A 255 -7.03 -3.04 -2.51
CA ARG A 255 -6.75 -4.02 -3.57
C ARG A 255 -7.84 -5.10 -3.65
N VAL A 256 -8.25 -5.61 -2.49
CA VAL A 256 -9.37 -6.57 -2.37
C VAL A 256 -10.71 -5.93 -2.79
N SER A 257 -10.94 -4.67 -2.42
CA SER A 257 -12.17 -3.95 -2.78
C SER A 257 -12.27 -3.71 -4.30
N VAL A 258 -11.16 -3.42 -4.98
CA VAL A 258 -11.11 -3.33 -6.45
C VAL A 258 -11.49 -4.67 -7.08
N ALA A 259 -10.93 -5.79 -6.59
CA ALA A 259 -11.26 -7.12 -7.11
C ALA A 259 -12.76 -7.45 -6.95
N ARG A 260 -13.35 -7.11 -5.79
CA ARG A 260 -14.78 -7.28 -5.54
C ARG A 260 -15.64 -6.40 -6.45
N ALA A 261 -15.28 -5.13 -6.63
CA ALA A 261 -15.99 -4.21 -7.51
C ALA A 261 -15.96 -4.67 -8.98
N ALA A 262 -14.83 -5.23 -9.42
CA ALA A 262 -14.70 -5.85 -10.73
C ALA A 262 -15.46 -7.19 -10.86
N LYS A 263 -15.96 -7.74 -9.75
CA LYS A 263 -16.54 -9.08 -9.64
C LYS A 263 -15.56 -10.13 -10.17
N ALA A 264 -14.31 -10.01 -9.73
CA ALA A 264 -13.22 -10.88 -10.16
C ALA A 264 -13.49 -12.34 -9.77
N ASP A 265 -13.18 -13.25 -10.68
CA ASP A 265 -13.20 -14.69 -10.44
C ASP A 265 -11.91 -15.17 -9.76
N LEU A 266 -10.82 -14.38 -9.91
CA LEU A 266 -9.56 -14.56 -9.20
C LEU A 266 -8.83 -13.23 -9.02
N LEU A 267 -8.00 -13.16 -7.98
CA LEU A 267 -7.05 -12.08 -7.71
C LEU A 267 -5.61 -12.63 -7.78
N LEU A 268 -4.77 -12.03 -8.61
CA LEU A 268 -3.36 -12.34 -8.71
C LEU A 268 -2.53 -11.12 -8.31
N SER A 269 -1.94 -11.17 -7.11
CA SER A 269 -0.98 -10.16 -6.64
C SER A 269 0.42 -10.53 -7.10
N ILE A 270 1.15 -9.59 -7.70
CA ILE A 270 2.43 -9.85 -8.38
C ILE A 270 3.53 -9.03 -7.70
N HIS A 271 4.58 -9.72 -7.27
CA HIS A 271 5.69 -9.19 -6.49
C HIS A 271 7.06 -9.69 -6.99
N ALA A 272 8.11 -9.00 -6.56
CA ALA A 272 9.49 -9.41 -6.71
C ALA A 272 10.34 -8.88 -5.53
N ASP A 273 10.06 -9.36 -4.32
CA ASP A 273 10.68 -8.85 -3.08
C ASP A 273 12.21 -9.10 -3.05
N ALA A 274 12.91 -8.55 -2.06
CA ALA A 274 14.30 -8.80 -1.75
C ALA A 274 14.44 -9.49 -0.38
N LEU A 275 14.57 -10.82 -0.35
CA LEU A 275 14.91 -11.53 0.88
C LEU A 275 16.37 -11.26 1.28
N GLU A 276 16.58 -10.82 2.54
CA GLU A 276 17.90 -10.47 3.11
C GLU A 276 18.77 -11.69 3.41
N GLU A 277 18.16 -12.84 3.68
CA GLU A 277 18.86 -14.06 4.08
C GLU A 277 18.54 -15.19 3.11
N GLY A 278 19.48 -15.45 2.21
CA GLY A 278 19.47 -16.62 1.33
C GLY A 278 19.51 -16.25 -0.14
N ASN A 279 20.25 -17.04 -0.92
CA ASN A 279 20.28 -17.02 -2.38
C ASN A 279 18.92 -17.47 -2.98
N ALA A 280 17.80 -16.95 -2.47
CA ALA A 280 16.48 -17.22 -2.99
C ALA A 280 16.41 -16.66 -4.41
N SER A 281 15.97 -17.50 -5.33
CA SER A 281 15.82 -17.16 -6.75
C SER A 281 14.71 -17.98 -7.37
N GLY A 282 14.15 -17.47 -8.47
CA GLY A 282 13.07 -18.10 -9.22
C GLY A 282 11.69 -17.85 -8.62
N ALA A 283 10.67 -18.16 -9.42
CA ALA A 283 9.29 -17.80 -9.08
C ALA A 283 8.67 -18.73 -8.01
N ALA A 284 7.82 -18.15 -7.16
CA ALA A 284 7.06 -18.87 -6.13
C ALA A 284 5.64 -18.30 -5.98
N ALA A 285 4.66 -19.18 -5.79
CA ALA A 285 3.28 -18.82 -5.52
C ALA A 285 2.91 -19.07 -4.06
N TYR A 286 2.31 -18.06 -3.44
CA TYR A 286 1.84 -18.02 -2.07
C TYR A 286 0.32 -18.04 -2.01
N THR A 287 -0.19 -18.79 -1.03
CA THR A 287 -1.62 -18.84 -0.68
C THR A 287 -1.82 -18.48 0.78
N LEU A 288 -3.02 -18.00 1.14
CA LEU A 288 -3.29 -17.56 2.50
C LEU A 288 -3.19 -18.72 3.48
N SER A 289 -2.51 -18.49 4.60
CA SER A 289 -2.52 -19.36 5.77
C SER A 289 -2.24 -18.52 7.01
N THR A 290 -2.87 -18.86 8.14
CA THR A 290 -2.52 -18.27 9.44
C THR A 290 -1.09 -18.62 9.87
N THR A 291 -0.58 -19.75 9.37
CA THR A 291 0.78 -20.24 9.64
C THR A 291 1.60 -20.17 8.36
N ALA A 292 2.70 -19.42 8.39
CA ALA A 292 3.61 -19.35 7.26
C ALA A 292 4.38 -20.66 7.07
N SER A 293 4.72 -20.99 5.82
CA SER A 293 5.45 -22.21 5.47
C SER A 293 6.89 -22.25 6.02
N ASP A 294 7.47 -21.10 6.31
CA ASP A 294 8.79 -20.94 6.92
C ASP A 294 8.99 -19.50 7.45
N ALA A 295 10.11 -19.28 8.14
CA ALA A 295 10.48 -17.97 8.69
C ALA A 295 10.66 -16.89 7.62
N ALA A 296 11.14 -17.24 6.42
CA ALA A 296 11.30 -16.29 5.32
C ALA A 296 9.93 -15.81 4.81
N SER A 297 8.96 -16.72 4.68
CA SER A 297 7.57 -16.45 4.30
C SER A 297 6.85 -15.61 5.35
N ALA A 298 7.13 -15.83 6.64
CA ALA A 298 6.62 -14.99 7.72
C ALA A 298 7.18 -13.55 7.66
N LYS A 299 8.50 -13.41 7.44
CA LYS A 299 9.16 -12.10 7.29
C LYS A 299 8.69 -11.38 6.03
N LEU A 300 8.46 -12.12 4.94
CA LEU A 300 7.89 -11.60 3.69
C LEU A 300 6.49 -11.01 3.92
N ALA A 301 5.58 -11.76 4.54
CA ALA A 301 4.24 -11.27 4.86
C ALA A 301 4.27 -9.98 5.71
N GLN A 302 5.16 -9.90 6.71
CA GLN A 302 5.32 -8.69 7.53
C GLN A 302 5.85 -7.49 6.75
N ARG A 303 6.67 -7.69 5.73
CA ARG A 303 7.20 -6.61 4.88
C ARG A 303 6.16 -6.07 3.94
N LEU A 304 5.40 -6.95 3.28
CA LEU A 304 4.35 -6.53 2.35
C LEU A 304 3.21 -5.79 3.06
N ASP A 305 2.94 -6.12 4.32
CA ASP A 305 1.97 -5.43 5.17
C ASP A 305 2.48 -4.06 5.69
N ARG A 306 3.77 -3.73 5.53
CA ARG A 306 4.38 -2.49 6.08
C ARG A 306 3.92 -1.22 5.38
N GLY A 307 3.69 -1.25 4.06
CA GLY A 307 3.27 -0.06 3.30
C GLY A 307 1.99 0.56 3.87
N ASP A 308 1.04 -0.31 4.26
CA ASP A 308 -0.21 0.10 4.90
C ASP A 308 -0.01 0.65 6.32
N MET A 309 0.87 0.03 7.11
CA MET A 309 1.21 0.57 8.44
C MET A 309 1.82 1.98 8.35
N ILE A 310 2.68 2.22 7.35
CA ILE A 310 3.27 3.54 7.08
C ILE A 310 2.18 4.54 6.66
N ALA A 311 1.18 4.08 5.89
CA ALA A 311 0.00 4.87 5.55
C ALA A 311 -0.97 5.09 6.73
N GLY A 312 -0.69 4.55 7.92
CA GLY A 312 -1.56 4.64 9.09
C GLY A 312 -2.82 3.77 8.99
N ILE A 313 -2.80 2.72 8.17
CA ILE A 313 -3.91 1.78 7.97
C ILE A 313 -3.70 0.58 8.89
N ASP A 314 -4.64 0.38 9.81
CA ASP A 314 -4.68 -0.82 10.63
C ASP A 314 -5.19 -2.01 9.80
N LEU A 315 -4.41 -3.08 9.76
CA LEU A 315 -4.73 -4.33 9.06
C LEU A 315 -5.30 -5.39 10.01
N GLY A 316 -5.56 -5.03 11.26
CA GLY A 316 -6.21 -5.85 12.26
C GLY A 316 -7.55 -6.44 11.77
N THR A 317 -7.80 -7.70 12.12
CA THR A 317 -9.08 -8.35 11.87
C THR A 317 -10.15 -7.70 12.73
N GLY A 318 -11.17 -7.11 12.10
CA GLY A 318 -12.35 -6.59 12.78
C GLY A 318 -13.03 -7.67 13.62
N ASP A 319 -13.29 -7.37 14.88
CA ASP A 319 -13.62 -8.31 15.97
C ASP A 319 -15.08 -8.80 15.97
N ASP A 320 -15.70 -8.96 14.80
CA ASP A 320 -17.05 -9.52 14.67
C ASP A 320 -17.00 -11.04 14.52
N ALA A 321 -17.28 -11.75 15.62
CA ALA A 321 -17.30 -13.20 15.69
C ALA A 321 -18.29 -13.87 14.72
N VAL A 322 -19.36 -13.18 14.29
CA VAL A 322 -20.30 -13.72 13.29
C VAL A 322 -19.74 -13.53 11.89
N ALA A 323 -19.18 -12.34 11.61
CA ALA A 323 -18.51 -12.10 10.34
C ALA A 323 -17.30 -13.04 10.15
N SER A 324 -16.54 -13.35 11.21
CA SER A 324 -15.41 -14.27 11.13
C SER A 324 -15.84 -15.70 10.79
N VAL A 325 -16.91 -16.21 11.40
CA VAL A 325 -17.48 -17.53 11.05
C VAL A 325 -17.97 -17.56 9.60
N LEU A 326 -18.64 -16.51 9.13
CA LEU A 326 -19.09 -16.43 7.73
C LEU A 326 -17.90 -16.37 6.75
N MET A 327 -16.83 -15.64 7.11
CA MET A 327 -15.60 -15.59 6.34
C MET A 327 -14.89 -16.95 6.31
N ASP A 328 -14.83 -17.65 7.45
CA ASP A 328 -14.26 -19.00 7.52
C ASP A 328 -15.05 -19.99 6.66
N MET A 329 -16.38 -19.90 6.68
CA MET A 329 -17.25 -20.69 5.79
C MET A 329 -16.99 -20.38 4.32
N ALA A 330 -16.87 -19.10 3.94
CA ALA A 330 -16.52 -18.73 2.57
C ALA A 330 -15.12 -19.25 2.18
N ARG A 331 -14.16 -19.26 3.11
CA ARG A 331 -12.81 -19.80 2.88
C ARG A 331 -12.79 -21.32 2.68
N LEU A 332 -13.69 -22.08 3.30
CA LEU A 332 -13.80 -23.53 3.02
C LEU A 332 -14.04 -23.80 1.53
N GLU A 333 -14.75 -22.90 0.85
CA GLU A 333 -15.02 -22.99 -0.57
C GLU A 333 -13.90 -22.37 -1.43
N THR A 334 -13.35 -21.24 -1.01
CA THR A 334 -12.40 -20.43 -1.79
C THR A 334 -10.96 -20.92 -1.70
N GLN A 335 -10.53 -21.42 -0.54
CA GLN A 335 -9.15 -21.83 -0.29
C GLN A 335 -8.67 -22.95 -1.23
N PRO A 336 -9.42 -24.06 -1.44
CA PRO A 336 -8.99 -25.11 -2.37
C PRO A 336 -8.87 -24.61 -3.82
N ARG A 337 -9.68 -23.61 -4.19
CA ARG A 337 -9.63 -22.99 -5.53
C ARG A 337 -8.36 -22.15 -5.68
N ALA A 338 -8.00 -21.37 -4.67
CA ALA A 338 -6.76 -20.60 -4.64
C ALA A 338 -5.52 -21.52 -4.68
N GLU A 339 -5.58 -22.65 -3.98
CA GLU A 339 -4.51 -23.65 -3.99
C GLU A 339 -4.30 -24.27 -5.36
N ARG A 340 -5.38 -24.68 -6.05
CA ARG A 340 -5.29 -25.17 -7.44
C ARG A 340 -4.82 -24.09 -8.42
N LEU A 341 -5.27 -22.84 -8.25
CA LEU A 341 -4.82 -21.73 -9.08
C LEU A 341 -3.31 -21.57 -8.99
N ALA A 342 -2.77 -21.58 -7.77
CA ALA A 342 -1.34 -21.51 -7.55
C ALA A 342 -0.58 -22.72 -8.12
N ASP A 343 -1.15 -23.93 -8.07
CA ASP A 343 -0.54 -25.12 -8.71
C ASP A 343 -0.45 -24.97 -10.23
N GLU A 344 -1.53 -24.54 -10.87
CA GLU A 344 -1.58 -24.39 -12.32
C GLU A 344 -0.69 -23.25 -12.82
N ILE A 345 -0.60 -22.13 -12.08
CA ILE A 345 0.34 -21.04 -12.37
C ILE A 345 1.78 -21.55 -12.26
N VAL A 346 2.13 -22.27 -11.19
CA VAL A 346 3.47 -22.83 -10.99
C VAL A 346 3.80 -23.84 -12.10
N ALA A 347 2.87 -24.71 -12.46
CA ALA A 347 3.07 -25.68 -13.55
C ALA A 347 3.23 -24.99 -14.91
N GLY A 348 2.49 -23.91 -15.15
CA GLY A 348 2.62 -23.07 -16.34
C GLY A 348 4.00 -22.43 -16.45
N LEU A 349 4.46 -21.79 -15.37
CA LEU A 349 5.80 -21.19 -15.27
C LEU A 349 6.90 -22.25 -15.43
N ALA A 350 6.77 -23.41 -14.77
CA ALA A 350 7.73 -24.51 -14.90
C ALA A 350 7.95 -24.93 -16.35
N ARG A 351 6.86 -25.04 -17.13
CA ARG A 351 6.92 -25.43 -18.54
C ARG A 351 7.49 -24.33 -19.43
N ALA A 352 7.20 -23.06 -19.12
CA ALA A 352 7.54 -21.94 -19.97
C ALA A 352 8.96 -21.39 -19.74
N THR A 353 9.42 -21.34 -18.49
CA THR A 353 10.71 -20.75 -18.11
C THR A 353 11.67 -21.77 -17.50
N GLY A 354 11.17 -22.73 -16.72
CA GLY A 354 11.99 -23.63 -15.91
C GLY A 354 12.62 -22.96 -14.68
N ASP A 355 12.36 -21.68 -14.47
CA ASP A 355 12.99 -20.84 -13.45
C ASP A 355 12.10 -20.71 -12.21
N LEU A 356 12.01 -21.79 -11.45
CA LEU A 356 11.22 -21.85 -10.22
C LEU A 356 12.07 -21.80 -8.97
N HIS A 357 11.51 -21.21 -7.92
CA HIS A 357 12.04 -21.35 -6.59
C HIS A 357 12.09 -22.83 -6.17
N LYS A 358 13.07 -23.20 -5.36
CA LYS A 358 13.24 -24.60 -4.87
C LYS A 358 11.97 -25.15 -4.21
N ARG A 359 11.18 -24.26 -3.59
CA ARG A 359 9.84 -24.53 -3.09
C ARG A 359 8.89 -23.54 -3.76
N PRO A 360 8.29 -23.89 -4.91
CA PRO A 360 7.50 -22.94 -5.69
C PRO A 360 6.08 -22.76 -5.15
N ARG A 361 5.68 -23.59 -4.17
CA ARG A 361 4.42 -23.46 -3.43
C ARG A 361 4.71 -23.16 -1.97
N LEU A 362 4.21 -22.02 -1.50
CA LEU A 362 4.42 -21.52 -0.14
C LEU A 362 3.10 -20.96 0.42
N THR A 363 3.09 -20.69 1.72
CA THR A 363 1.92 -20.14 2.42
C THR A 363 2.34 -19.06 3.40
N GLY A 364 1.44 -18.11 3.65
CA GLY A 364 1.70 -17.01 4.59
C GLY A 364 0.45 -16.18 4.89
N ASN A 365 0.56 -15.36 5.93
CA ASN A 365 -0.55 -14.56 6.45
C ASN A 365 -0.62 -13.19 5.76
N PHE A 366 -0.65 -13.18 4.42
CA PHE A 366 -0.62 -11.97 3.60
C PHE A 366 -1.96 -11.24 3.63
N SER A 367 -1.97 -9.95 3.93
CA SER A 367 -3.21 -9.19 4.04
C SER A 367 -3.92 -9.02 2.69
N VAL A 368 -3.19 -8.96 1.57
CA VAL A 368 -3.76 -8.93 0.21
C VAL A 368 -4.52 -10.21 -0.16
N LEU A 369 -4.20 -11.35 0.47
CA LEU A 369 -4.83 -12.64 0.21
C LEU A 369 -6.05 -12.91 1.11
N ARG A 370 -6.44 -11.94 1.95
CA ARG A 370 -7.55 -12.11 2.91
C ARG A 370 -8.93 -12.03 2.28
N ALA A 371 -9.09 -11.87 0.96
CA ALA A 371 -10.40 -12.04 0.34
C ALA A 371 -10.95 -13.45 0.66
N ALA A 372 -12.13 -13.53 1.29
CA ALA A 372 -12.73 -14.83 1.65
C ALA A 372 -13.56 -15.43 0.50
N ASP A 373 -13.96 -14.57 -0.43
CA ASP A 373 -14.91 -14.80 -1.52
C ASP A 373 -14.25 -14.86 -2.91
N ILE A 374 -12.96 -14.52 -3.01
CA ILE A 374 -12.20 -14.50 -4.27
C ILE A 374 -10.94 -15.36 -4.11
N PRO A 375 -10.74 -16.40 -4.95
CA PRO A 375 -9.49 -17.15 -5.01
C PRO A 375 -8.31 -16.20 -5.26
N SER A 376 -7.39 -16.12 -4.30
CA SER A 376 -6.32 -15.14 -4.30
C SER A 376 -4.95 -15.81 -4.20
N VAL A 377 -4.03 -15.41 -5.07
CA VAL A 377 -2.65 -15.90 -5.11
C VAL A 377 -1.70 -14.71 -5.12
N LEU A 378 -0.63 -14.79 -4.34
CA LEU A 378 0.51 -13.88 -4.45
C LEU A 378 1.62 -14.61 -5.20
N LEU A 379 2.13 -14.00 -6.27
CA LEU A 379 3.17 -14.54 -7.12
C LEU A 379 4.43 -13.70 -6.98
N GLU A 380 5.45 -14.27 -6.36
CA GLU A 380 6.82 -13.76 -6.47
C GLU A 380 7.38 -14.25 -7.82
N LEU A 381 7.65 -13.34 -8.75
CA LEU A 381 8.23 -13.68 -10.05
C LEU A 381 9.73 -14.01 -9.98
N GLY A 382 10.35 -13.61 -8.88
CA GLY A 382 11.77 -13.77 -8.57
C GLY A 382 12.12 -12.82 -7.43
N PHE A 383 13.39 -12.75 -7.05
CA PHE A 383 13.82 -11.89 -5.95
C PHE A 383 14.80 -10.81 -6.45
N LEU A 384 14.52 -9.52 -6.22
CA LEU A 384 15.41 -8.44 -6.68
C LEU A 384 16.79 -8.49 -6.01
N SER A 385 16.93 -9.15 -4.86
CA SER A 385 18.23 -9.43 -4.24
C SER A 385 19.10 -10.38 -5.08
N SER A 386 18.52 -11.19 -5.97
CA SER A 386 19.22 -12.06 -6.91
C SER A 386 19.55 -11.34 -8.22
N GLN A 387 20.84 -11.27 -8.57
CA GLN A 387 21.26 -10.71 -9.86
C GLN A 387 20.64 -11.49 -11.03
N GLN A 388 20.53 -12.82 -10.91
CA GLN A 388 19.96 -13.66 -11.97
C GLN A 388 18.48 -13.33 -12.22
N ASP A 389 17.71 -13.07 -11.16
CA ASP A 389 16.29 -12.72 -11.31
C ASP A 389 16.13 -11.28 -11.80
N ARG A 390 17.01 -10.35 -11.41
CA ARG A 390 17.05 -9.01 -12.02
C ARG A 390 17.30 -9.06 -13.52
N ASP A 391 18.25 -9.90 -13.96
CA ASP A 391 18.54 -10.07 -15.40
C ASP A 391 17.31 -10.63 -16.13
N ARG A 392 16.59 -11.59 -15.53
CA ARG A 392 15.33 -12.15 -16.07
C ARG A 392 14.19 -11.13 -16.11
N LEU A 393 13.95 -10.43 -15.00
CA LEU A 393 12.86 -9.46 -14.88
C LEU A 393 13.04 -8.27 -15.84
N SER A 394 14.28 -7.89 -16.13
CA SER A 394 14.58 -6.84 -17.12
C SER A 394 14.53 -7.34 -18.56
N ASP A 395 14.66 -8.64 -18.82
CA ASP A 395 14.59 -9.22 -20.16
C ASP A 395 13.14 -9.37 -20.67
N PRO A 396 12.72 -8.62 -21.71
CA PRO A 396 11.37 -8.72 -22.27
C PRO A 396 11.06 -10.10 -22.86
N VAL A 397 12.06 -10.84 -23.35
CA VAL A 397 11.87 -12.20 -23.90
C VAL A 397 11.54 -13.18 -22.78
N TRP A 398 12.23 -13.05 -21.64
CA TRP A 398 11.91 -13.85 -20.47
C TRP A 398 10.52 -13.50 -19.91
N ARG A 399 10.20 -12.22 -19.77
CA ARG A 399 8.87 -11.78 -19.30
C ARG A 399 7.75 -12.33 -20.18
N ALA A 400 7.88 -12.25 -21.50
CA ALA A 400 6.90 -12.80 -22.43
C ALA A 400 6.66 -14.30 -22.21
N ARG A 401 7.72 -15.09 -21.99
CA ARG A 401 7.58 -16.52 -21.67
C ARG A 401 6.91 -16.76 -20.32
N ALA A 402 7.28 -16.00 -19.29
CA ALA A 402 6.66 -16.10 -17.98
C ALA A 402 5.16 -15.77 -18.04
N ILE A 403 4.80 -14.70 -18.75
CA ILE A 403 3.42 -14.26 -19.01
C ILE A 403 2.62 -15.36 -19.72
N ASP A 404 3.18 -15.98 -20.77
CA ASP A 404 2.53 -17.10 -21.46
C ASP A 404 2.33 -18.30 -20.53
N GLY A 405 3.30 -18.59 -19.66
CA GLY A 405 3.18 -19.61 -18.62
C GLY A 405 2.05 -19.34 -17.64
N ILE A 406 1.94 -18.10 -17.14
CA ILE A 406 0.88 -17.66 -16.23
C ILE A 406 -0.48 -17.72 -16.92
N ARG A 407 -0.62 -17.20 -18.14
CA ARG A 407 -1.85 -17.29 -18.93
C ARG A 407 -2.30 -18.75 -19.09
N ALA A 408 -1.39 -19.64 -19.48
CA ALA A 408 -1.71 -21.06 -19.65
C ALA A 408 -2.17 -21.72 -18.34
N GLY A 409 -1.56 -21.35 -17.20
CA GLY A 409 -1.99 -21.79 -15.88
C GLY A 409 -3.38 -21.29 -15.50
N ILE A 410 -3.66 -20.00 -15.73
CA ILE A 410 -4.99 -19.40 -15.48
C ILE A 410 -6.07 -20.08 -16.34
N GLU A 411 -5.80 -20.32 -17.62
CA GLU A 411 -6.73 -21.02 -18.51
C GLU A 411 -6.99 -22.47 -18.07
N ALA A 412 -5.95 -23.18 -17.58
CA ALA A 412 -6.08 -24.53 -17.07
C ALA A 412 -6.95 -24.57 -15.81
N TRP A 413 -6.65 -23.70 -14.84
CA TRP A 413 -7.44 -23.54 -13.64
C TRP A 413 -8.90 -23.19 -13.94
N ALA A 414 -9.14 -22.24 -14.84
CA ALA A 414 -10.50 -21.79 -15.17
C ALA A 414 -11.36 -22.92 -15.76
N ARG A 415 -10.77 -23.79 -16.59
CA ARG A 415 -11.47 -24.97 -17.13
C ARG A 415 -11.83 -25.97 -16.04
N GLU A 416 -10.92 -26.23 -15.11
CA GLU A 416 -11.14 -27.16 -14.00
C GLU A 416 -12.17 -26.62 -13.01
N ASP A 417 -12.04 -25.35 -12.60
CA ASP A 417 -12.94 -24.68 -11.66
C ASP A 417 -14.38 -24.65 -12.20
N ALA A 418 -14.55 -24.31 -13.49
CA ALA A 418 -15.85 -24.36 -14.16
C ALA A 418 -16.43 -25.79 -14.31
N ALA A 419 -15.58 -26.81 -14.45
CA ALA A 419 -16.03 -28.20 -14.50
C ALA A 419 -16.50 -28.68 -13.12
N GLU A 420 -15.79 -28.32 -12.05
CA GLU A 420 -16.18 -28.63 -10.67
C GLU A 420 -17.48 -27.92 -10.28
N ALA A 421 -17.60 -26.62 -10.59
CA ALA A 421 -18.81 -25.84 -10.32
C ALA A 421 -20.07 -26.45 -10.98
N ARG A 422 -19.93 -27.04 -12.18
CA ARG A 422 -21.03 -27.75 -12.85
C ARG A 422 -21.43 -29.07 -12.17
N ARG A 423 -20.49 -29.76 -11.53
CA ARG A 423 -20.78 -31.02 -10.81
C ARG A 423 -21.49 -30.79 -9.49
N LEU A 424 -21.15 -29.71 -8.77
CA LEU A 424 -21.75 -29.37 -7.47
C LEU A 424 -23.24 -28.99 -7.55
N MET A 425 -23.78 -28.75 -8.76
CA MET A 425 -25.20 -28.45 -8.99
C MET A 425 -26.04 -29.67 -9.39
N GLN A 426 -25.42 -30.84 -9.59
CA GLN A 426 -26.09 -32.12 -9.88
C GLN A 426 -26.23 -32.93 -8.60
#